data_AF-A0A9W6H5N9-F1
#
_entry.id   AF-A0A9W6H5N9-F1
#
_cell.length_a   1.000
_cell.length_b   1.000
_cell.length_c   1.000
_cell.angle_alpha   90.00
_cell.angle_beta   90.00
_cell.angle_gamma   90.00
#
_symmetry.space_group_name_H-M   'P 1'
#
loop_
_entity.id
_entity.type
_entity.pdbx_description
1 polymer ?
#
loop_
_entity_poly.entity_id
_entity_poly.type
_entity_poly.pdbx_seq_one_letter_code
_entity_poly.pdbx_strand_id
1 'polypeptide(L)'
;MNDHVGGAEDRELLDALRASWEQADPVPAGLADRMIAAVAVDDLSREFALLSLVDGAQAAVRAGDERRTLQFADDDAEVLLHVSPTDGGARRIDGWSRPAVLAARLAQDDAEWAADTVGDGRFSFEGVAAGRAQVRMVVRQEEGLREVATPWFDM
;
A
#
# COMPACT_ATOMS: atom_id res chain seq x y z
N MET A 1 7.88 -31.28 -52.83
CA MET A 1 6.72 -30.42 -53.12
C MET A 1 5.60 -30.87 -52.19
N ASN A 2 5.64 -30.41 -50.94
CA ASN A 2 4.56 -30.60 -49.96
C ASN A 2 4.32 -29.22 -49.35
N ASP A 3 3.32 -28.54 -49.92
CA ASP A 3 2.93 -27.20 -49.53
C ASP A 3 2.35 -27.17 -48.12
N HIS A 4 2.59 -26.04 -47.45
CA HIS A 4 2.24 -25.70 -46.08
C HIS A 4 0.72 -25.52 -45.86
N VAL A 5 -0.09 -26.55 -46.13
CA VAL A 5 -1.56 -26.50 -46.01
C VAL A 5 -2.04 -26.20 -44.58
N GLY A 6 -1.28 -26.57 -43.53
CA GLY A 6 -1.69 -26.34 -42.14
C GLY A 6 -1.55 -24.90 -41.61
N GLY A 7 -0.73 -24.05 -42.23
CA GLY A 7 -0.46 -22.70 -41.69
C GLY A 7 -1.54 -21.66 -42.00
N ALA A 8 -2.33 -21.88 -43.07
CA ALA A 8 -3.44 -21.01 -43.45
C ALA A 8 -4.71 -21.37 -42.67
N GLU A 9 -5.02 -22.66 -42.53
CA GLU A 9 -6.16 -23.16 -41.76
C GLU A 9 -6.02 -22.83 -40.26
N ASP A 10 -4.81 -22.96 -39.69
CA ASP A 10 -4.55 -22.54 -38.30
C ASP A 10 -4.73 -21.03 -38.12
N ARG A 11 -4.37 -20.22 -39.12
CA ARG A 11 -4.56 -18.76 -39.07
C ARG A 11 -6.04 -18.41 -39.03
N GLU A 12 -6.83 -19.03 -39.91
CA GLU A 12 -8.28 -18.81 -39.99
C GLU A 12 -8.98 -19.21 -38.68
N LEU A 13 -8.56 -20.33 -38.09
CA LEU A 13 -9.07 -20.78 -36.79
C LEU A 13 -8.70 -19.81 -35.66
N LEU A 14 -7.45 -19.34 -35.62
CA LEU A 14 -6.98 -18.41 -34.60
C LEU A 14 -7.64 -17.02 -34.73
N ASP A 15 -7.89 -16.56 -35.96
CA ASP A 15 -8.59 -15.30 -36.22
C ASP A 15 -10.08 -15.41 -35.86
N ALA A 16 -10.74 -16.54 -36.13
CA ALA A 16 -12.10 -16.80 -35.69
C ALA A 16 -12.22 -16.86 -34.16
N LEU A 17 -11.24 -17.50 -33.49
CA LEU A 17 -11.17 -17.56 -32.03
C LEU A 17 -10.98 -16.15 -31.44
N ARG A 18 -10.07 -15.34 -32.00
CA ARG A 18 -9.86 -13.95 -31.59
C ARG A 18 -11.14 -13.13 -31.72
N ALA A 19 -11.81 -13.21 -32.86
CA ALA A 19 -13.06 -12.47 -33.09
C ALA A 19 -14.18 -12.87 -32.11
N SER A 20 -14.23 -14.14 -31.70
CA SER A 20 -15.17 -14.61 -30.67
C SER A 20 -14.86 -14.03 -29.29
N TRP A 21 -13.58 -13.94 -28.92
CA TRP A 21 -13.16 -13.39 -27.63
C TRP A 21 -13.32 -11.88 -27.55
N GLU A 22 -13.04 -11.14 -28.63
CA GLU A 22 -13.26 -9.68 -28.69
C GLU A 22 -14.73 -9.30 -28.46
N GLN A 23 -15.66 -10.18 -28.82
CA GLN A 23 -17.10 -9.98 -28.58
C GLN A 23 -17.55 -10.43 -27.18
N ALA A 24 -16.98 -11.52 -26.66
CA ALA A 24 -17.36 -12.07 -25.37
C ALA A 24 -16.72 -11.34 -24.19
N ASP A 25 -15.51 -10.81 -24.36
CA ASP A 25 -14.73 -10.11 -23.34
C ASP A 25 -14.16 -8.79 -23.90
N PRO A 26 -15.01 -7.79 -24.13
CA PRO A 26 -14.55 -6.49 -24.61
C PRO A 26 -13.73 -5.79 -23.54
N VAL A 27 -12.66 -5.10 -23.95
CA VAL A 27 -11.85 -4.29 -23.03
C VAL A 27 -12.77 -3.31 -22.28
N PRO A 28 -12.82 -3.38 -20.94
CA PRO A 28 -13.66 -2.48 -20.16
C PRO A 28 -13.31 -1.02 -20.46
N ALA A 29 -14.33 -0.18 -20.65
CA ALA A 29 -14.13 1.24 -20.89
C ALA A 29 -13.24 1.85 -19.79
N GLY A 30 -12.29 2.69 -20.20
CA GLY A 30 -11.32 3.34 -19.30
C GLY A 30 -10.35 2.38 -18.61
N LEU A 31 -10.15 1.14 -19.07
CA LEU A 31 -9.11 0.25 -18.52
C LEU A 31 -7.72 0.86 -18.69
N ALA A 32 -7.41 1.42 -19.86
CA ALA A 32 -6.14 2.08 -20.12
C ALA A 32 -5.93 3.28 -19.19
N ASP A 33 -6.93 4.14 -19.04
CA ASP A 33 -6.86 5.30 -18.14
C ASP A 33 -6.71 4.87 -16.67
N ARG A 34 -7.40 3.80 -16.26
CA ARG A 34 -7.27 3.22 -14.92
C ARG A 34 -5.89 2.60 -14.68
N MET A 35 -5.30 1.95 -15.69
CA MET A 35 -3.95 1.39 -15.59
C MET A 35 -2.87 2.47 -15.62
N ILE A 36 -3.03 3.51 -16.43
CA ILE A 36 -2.14 4.69 -16.45
C ILE A 36 -2.21 5.40 -15.10
N ALA A 37 -3.42 5.58 -14.54
CA ALA A 37 -3.60 6.14 -13.21
C ALA A 37 -2.96 5.25 -12.13
N ALA A 38 -3.12 3.92 -12.20
CA ALA A 38 -2.51 3.00 -11.25
C ALA A 38 -0.97 2.99 -11.34
N VAL A 39 -0.40 3.04 -12.54
CA VAL A 39 1.07 3.11 -12.75
C VAL A 39 1.62 4.46 -12.33
N ALA A 40 0.92 5.56 -12.61
CA ALA A 40 1.30 6.87 -12.12
C ALA A 40 1.24 6.96 -10.58
N VAL A 41 0.33 6.21 -9.94
CA VAL A 41 0.29 6.05 -8.48
C VAL A 41 1.43 5.16 -7.97
N ASP A 42 1.84 4.13 -8.70
CA ASP A 42 2.92 3.20 -8.31
C ASP A 42 4.33 3.83 -8.40
N ASP A 43 4.55 4.71 -9.40
CA ASP A 43 5.81 5.47 -9.60
C ASP A 43 6.07 6.52 -8.49
N LEU A 44 5.12 6.71 -7.57
CA LEU A 44 5.23 7.60 -6.40
C LEU A 44 5.73 6.91 -5.13
N SER A 45 6.15 5.65 -5.20
CA SER A 45 6.81 4.94 -4.08
C SER A 45 8.24 5.46 -3.77
N ARG A 46 8.60 6.66 -4.24
CA ARG A 46 9.97 7.18 -4.24
C ARG A 46 10.31 7.95 -2.95
N GLU A 47 11.12 7.25 -2.15
CA GLU A 47 12.19 7.73 -1.26
C GLU A 47 11.83 8.25 0.16
N PHE A 48 11.22 7.40 1.00
CA PHE A 48 11.46 7.49 2.46
C PHE A 48 12.78 6.80 2.83
N ALA A 49 13.78 7.55 3.30
CA ALA A 49 15.00 7.00 3.88
C ALA A 49 14.76 6.56 5.35
N LEU A 50 14.97 5.28 5.68
CA LEU A 50 14.96 4.72 7.06
C LEU A 50 16.34 4.91 7.74
N LEU A 51 16.56 4.97 9.07
CA LEU A 51 15.76 4.79 10.30
C LEU A 51 16.53 5.45 11.47
N SER A 52 15.82 6.02 12.45
CA SER A 52 16.26 6.03 13.85
C SER A 52 15.24 5.25 14.67
N LEU A 53 15.53 3.97 14.93
CA LEU A 53 14.76 3.18 15.88
C LEU A 53 15.15 3.68 17.27
N VAL A 54 14.34 4.56 17.86
CA VAL A 54 14.51 4.92 19.28
C VAL A 54 13.97 3.74 20.09
N ASP A 55 14.83 2.76 20.32
CA ASP A 55 14.60 1.71 21.30
C ASP A 55 14.51 2.41 22.66
N GLY A 56 13.29 2.55 23.16
CA GLY A 56 12.98 3.11 24.47
C GLY A 56 13.38 2.12 25.55
N ALA A 57 14.68 1.85 25.66
CA ALA A 57 15.29 1.13 26.76
C ALA A 57 15.20 1.97 28.04
N GLN A 58 14.02 2.04 28.64
CA GLN A 58 13.87 2.39 30.04
C GLN A 58 13.01 1.36 30.77
N ALA A 59 13.74 0.45 31.41
CA ALA A 59 13.34 -0.40 32.54
C ALA A 59 12.39 -1.57 32.27
N ALA A 60 12.99 -2.75 32.15
CA ALA A 60 12.33 -4.05 32.21
C ALA A 60 11.42 -4.23 33.42
N VAL A 61 10.13 -4.54 33.21
CA VAL A 61 9.35 -5.46 34.06
C VAL A 61 8.34 -6.26 33.22
N ARG A 62 8.63 -7.57 33.05
CA ARG A 62 7.77 -8.71 32.64
C ARG A 62 7.22 -8.77 31.20
N ALA A 63 8.03 -9.44 30.36
CA ALA A 63 7.68 -10.46 29.38
C ALA A 63 6.25 -10.46 28.78
N GLY A 64 6.13 -9.97 27.53
CA GLY A 64 5.02 -10.28 26.61
C GLY A 64 4.56 -9.14 25.70
N ASP A 65 4.91 -7.88 26.01
CA ASP A 65 4.09 -6.71 25.65
C ASP A 65 4.92 -5.52 25.11
N GLU A 66 5.74 -5.74 24.08
CA GLU A 66 6.68 -4.71 23.62
C GLU A 66 6.01 -3.73 22.64
N ARG A 67 5.69 -2.53 23.15
CA ARG A 67 5.29 -1.36 22.36
C ARG A 67 6.51 -0.83 21.59
N ARG A 68 6.39 -0.71 20.27
CA ARG A 68 7.46 -0.24 19.37
C ARG A 68 7.12 1.12 18.77
N THR A 69 8.15 1.95 18.57
CA THR A 69 8.01 3.27 17.92
C THR A 69 8.87 3.29 16.66
N LEU A 70 8.26 3.68 15.53
CA LEU A 70 8.89 3.76 14.22
C LEU A 70 8.80 5.20 13.71
N GLN A 71 9.91 5.77 13.28
CA GLN A 71 9.95 7.10 12.67
C GLN A 71 10.47 6.99 11.24
N PHE A 72 9.75 7.62 10.32
CA PHE A 72 10.11 7.73 8.91
C PHE A 72 10.11 9.20 8.54
N ALA A 73 11.14 9.67 7.85
CA ALA A 73 11.21 11.04 7.39
C ALA A 73 11.93 11.14 6.05
N ASP A 74 11.47 12.05 5.21
CA ASP A 74 12.20 12.59 4.07
C ASP A 74 12.18 14.13 4.15
N ASP A 75 12.60 14.81 3.07
CA ASP A 75 12.62 16.27 3.04
C ASP A 75 11.22 16.91 3.08
N ASP A 76 10.17 16.14 2.75
CA ASP A 76 8.81 16.63 2.51
C ASP A 76 7.78 16.13 3.53
N ALA A 77 8.08 15.07 4.27
CA ALA A 77 7.17 14.40 5.18
C ALA A 77 7.89 13.70 6.34
N GLU A 78 7.33 13.85 7.54
CA GLU A 78 7.70 13.13 8.75
C GLU A 78 6.50 12.28 9.20
N VAL A 79 6.74 11.03 9.57
CA VAL A 79 5.74 10.07 10.01
C VAL A 79 6.25 9.37 11.27
N LEU A 80 5.44 9.34 12.31
CA LEU A 80 5.71 8.55 13.52
C LEU A 80 4.59 7.53 13.71
N LEU A 81 4.96 6.28 13.94
CA LEU A 81 4.06 5.19 14.26
C LEU A 81 4.39 4.61 15.63
N HIS A 82 3.36 4.30 16.41
CA HIS A 82 3.42 3.51 17.63
C HIS A 82 2.65 2.22 17.44
N VAL A 83 3.35 1.10 17.48
CA VAL A 83 2.78 -0.23 17.41
C VAL A 83 2.66 -0.78 18.81
N SER A 84 1.45 -1.05 19.26
CA SER A 84 1.17 -1.62 20.58
C SER A 84 0.47 -2.96 20.41
N PRO A 85 0.85 -3.99 21.18
CA PRO A 85 0.06 -5.22 21.30
C PRO A 85 -1.36 -4.93 21.83
N THR A 86 -2.32 -5.74 21.40
CA THR A 86 -3.68 -5.78 21.96
C THR A 86 -4.05 -7.22 22.33
N ASP A 87 -5.15 -7.38 23.07
CA ASP A 87 -5.67 -8.70 23.42
C ASP A 87 -5.89 -9.58 22.17
N GLY A 88 -5.64 -10.88 22.30
CA GLY A 88 -5.83 -11.84 21.22
C GLY A 88 -4.72 -11.89 20.17
N GLY A 89 -3.58 -11.24 20.40
CA GLY A 89 -2.41 -11.30 19.51
C GLY A 89 -2.46 -10.31 18.34
N ALA A 90 -3.49 -9.45 18.30
CA ALA A 90 -3.56 -8.33 17.38
C ALA A 90 -2.66 -7.17 17.83
N ARG A 91 -2.60 -6.15 16.98
CA ARG A 91 -1.82 -4.92 17.12
C ARG A 91 -2.73 -3.71 16.92
N ARG A 92 -2.46 -2.67 17.68
CA ARG A 92 -2.93 -1.31 17.46
C ARG A 92 -1.78 -0.49 16.92
N ILE A 93 -2.04 0.28 15.87
CA ILE A 93 -1.07 1.19 15.28
C ILE A 93 -1.62 2.60 15.41
N ASP A 94 -0.99 3.43 16.22
CA ASP A 94 -1.29 4.85 16.30
C ASP A 94 -0.24 5.61 15.50
N GLY A 95 -0.66 6.53 14.64
CA GLY A 95 0.27 7.28 13.80
C GLY A 95 -0.07 8.76 13.72
N TRP A 96 0.94 9.55 13.38
CA TRP A 96 0.78 10.92 12.96
C TRP A 96 1.78 11.24 11.85
N SER A 97 1.41 12.20 11.01
CA SER A 97 2.34 12.73 10.00
C SER A 97 2.31 14.25 9.95
N ARG A 98 3.43 14.81 9.52
CA ARG A 98 3.53 16.16 8.96
C ARG A 98 3.99 16.00 7.51
N PRO A 99 3.30 16.60 6.53
CA PRO A 99 2.06 17.38 6.65
C PRO A 99 0.87 16.55 7.15
N ALA A 100 -0.21 17.23 7.56
CA ALA A 100 -1.36 16.57 8.17
C ALA A 100 -2.02 15.56 7.22
N VAL A 101 -2.30 14.37 7.75
CA VAL A 101 -2.95 13.27 7.04
C VAL A 101 -4.44 13.55 6.83
N LEU A 102 -4.91 13.38 5.59
CA LEU A 102 -6.32 13.46 5.20
C LEU A 102 -6.99 12.08 5.14
N ALA A 103 -6.21 11.05 4.82
CA ALA A 103 -6.65 9.65 4.83
C ALA A 103 -5.43 8.76 5.08
N ALA A 104 -5.60 7.69 5.86
CA ALA A 104 -4.57 6.67 6.05
C ALA A 104 -5.15 5.28 5.80
N ARG A 105 -4.38 4.43 5.13
CA ARG A 105 -4.64 3.02 4.91
C ARG A 105 -3.46 2.18 5.36
N LEU A 106 -3.75 0.99 5.86
CA LEU A 106 -2.75 -0.01 6.19
C LEU A 106 -2.92 -1.17 5.22
N ALA A 107 -1.84 -1.55 4.53
CA ALA A 107 -1.79 -2.74 3.70
C ALA A 107 -0.98 -3.83 4.41
N GLN A 108 -1.53 -5.04 4.47
CA GLN A 108 -0.85 -6.25 4.96
C GLN A 108 -1.35 -7.45 4.17
N ASP A 109 -0.43 -8.16 3.50
CA ASP A 109 -0.77 -9.28 2.61
C ASP A 109 -1.91 -8.90 1.63
N ASP A 110 -3.03 -9.61 1.64
CA ASP A 110 -4.23 -9.34 0.82
C ASP A 110 -5.30 -8.49 1.55
N ALA A 111 -4.99 -7.97 2.74
CA ALA A 111 -5.90 -7.21 3.58
C ALA A 111 -5.54 -5.71 3.63
N GLU A 112 -6.56 -4.86 3.67
CA GLU A 112 -6.42 -3.42 3.79
C GLU A 112 -7.38 -2.87 4.86
N TRP A 113 -6.88 -1.97 5.70
CA TRP A 113 -7.66 -1.25 6.70
C TRP A 113 -7.65 0.24 6.37
N ALA A 114 -8.78 0.91 6.55
CA ALA A 114 -8.86 2.36 6.55
C ALA A 114 -8.86 2.86 7.99
N ALA A 115 -8.13 3.93 8.27
CA ALA A 115 -8.18 4.61 9.55
C ALA A 115 -9.07 5.85 9.49
N ASP A 116 -9.76 6.11 10.59
CA ASP A 116 -10.34 7.42 10.84
C ASP A 116 -9.21 8.41 11.13
N THR A 117 -9.14 9.50 10.38
CA THR A 117 -8.19 10.59 10.64
C THR A 117 -8.80 11.58 11.61
N VAL A 118 -8.10 11.86 12.70
CA VAL A 118 -8.42 12.97 13.60
C VAL A 118 -7.82 14.23 12.98
N GLY A 119 -8.58 15.34 12.99
CA GLY A 119 -8.30 16.55 12.20
C GLY A 119 -6.95 17.26 12.42
N ASP A 120 -6.08 16.73 13.27
CA ASP A 120 -4.70 17.16 13.50
C ASP A 120 -3.65 16.31 12.75
N GLY A 121 -4.08 15.42 11.85
CA GLY A 121 -3.18 14.54 11.08
C GLY A 121 -2.79 13.26 11.82
N ARG A 122 -3.51 12.92 12.89
CA ARG A 122 -3.39 11.63 13.60
C ARG A 122 -4.34 10.60 13.02
N PHE A 123 -3.95 9.34 13.10
CA PHE A 123 -4.75 8.19 12.66
C PHE A 123 -4.47 6.98 13.54
N SER A 124 -5.40 6.03 13.58
CA SER A 124 -5.20 4.77 14.29
C SER A 124 -5.83 3.59 13.58
N PHE A 125 -5.13 2.45 13.60
CA PHE A 125 -5.64 1.15 13.17
C PHE A 125 -5.76 0.23 14.38
N GLU A 126 -6.88 -0.48 14.51
CA GLU A 126 -7.14 -1.42 15.60
C GLU A 126 -7.40 -2.83 15.05
N GLY A 127 -7.05 -3.86 15.83
CA GLY A 127 -7.32 -5.24 15.46
C GLY A 127 -6.48 -5.77 14.29
N VAL A 128 -5.30 -5.20 14.06
CA VAL A 128 -4.41 -5.58 12.97
C VAL A 128 -3.68 -6.87 13.35
N ALA A 129 -3.62 -7.86 12.45
CA ALA A 129 -2.85 -9.07 12.71
C ALA A 129 -1.34 -8.78 12.79
N ALA A 130 -0.58 -9.55 13.57
CA ALA A 130 0.88 -9.48 13.49
C ALA A 130 1.35 -9.85 12.06
N GLY A 131 2.44 -9.24 11.60
CA GLY A 131 2.94 -9.44 10.25
C GLY A 131 3.65 -8.24 9.67
N ARG A 132 3.98 -8.31 8.38
CA ARG A 132 4.64 -7.26 7.64
C ARG A 132 3.59 -6.32 7.05
N ALA A 133 3.69 -5.03 7.36
CA ALA A 133 2.70 -4.05 6.93
C ALA A 133 3.32 -2.78 6.33
N GLN A 134 2.50 -2.03 5.60
CA GLN A 134 2.82 -0.73 5.02
C GLN A 134 1.69 0.25 5.32
N VAL A 135 2.02 1.45 5.80
CA VAL A 135 1.05 2.54 5.96
C VAL A 135 1.13 3.45 4.75
N ARG A 136 0.00 3.69 4.10
CA ARG A 136 -0.19 4.63 2.98
C ARG A 136 -1.06 5.79 3.44
N MET A 137 -0.69 7.01 3.10
CA MET A 137 -1.35 8.22 3.59
C MET A 137 -1.50 9.21 2.45
N VAL A 138 -2.62 9.94 2.46
CA VAL A 138 -2.81 11.12 1.63
C VAL A 138 -2.58 12.34 2.52
N VAL A 139 -1.58 13.16 2.18
CA VAL A 139 -1.25 14.40 2.89
C VAL A 139 -1.52 15.63 2.01
N ARG A 140 -1.81 16.76 2.65
CA ARG A 140 -1.94 18.05 1.94
C ARG A 140 -0.59 18.77 1.92
N GLN A 141 -0.08 19.03 0.72
CA GLN A 141 1.11 19.83 0.43
C GLN A 141 0.70 21.23 -0.10
N GLU A 142 1.67 22.15 -0.24
CA GLU A 142 1.41 23.49 -0.79
C GLU A 142 0.87 23.44 -2.23
N GLU A 143 1.36 22.49 -3.05
CA GLU A 143 1.01 22.36 -4.46
C GLU A 143 -0.18 21.42 -4.72
N GLY A 144 -0.73 20.76 -3.70
CA GLY A 144 -1.86 19.83 -3.87
C GLY A 144 -1.93 18.69 -2.86
N LEU A 145 -2.52 17.58 -3.27
CA LEU A 145 -2.55 16.34 -2.49
C LEU A 145 -1.41 15.43 -2.94
N ARG A 146 -0.73 14.80 -1.99
CA ARG A 146 0.34 13.83 -2.26
C ARG A 146 0.07 12.54 -1.49
N GLU A 147 0.35 11.41 -2.14
CA GLU A 147 0.38 10.12 -1.47
C GLU A 147 1.78 9.83 -0.93
N VAL A 148 1.82 9.30 0.29
CA VAL A 148 3.00 9.01 1.08
C VAL A 148 2.87 7.58 1.59
N ALA A 149 3.87 6.75 1.33
CA ALA A 149 3.89 5.38 1.83
C ALA A 149 5.13 5.15 2.69
N THR A 150 4.95 4.59 3.89
CA THR A 150 6.09 4.08 4.64
C THR A 150 6.73 2.93 3.87
N PRO A 151 8.00 2.63 4.11
CA PRO A 151 8.53 1.31 3.80
C PRO A 151 7.75 0.22 4.54
N TRP A 152 7.86 -1.01 4.04
CA TRP A 152 7.33 -2.16 4.75
C TRP A 152 8.07 -2.38 6.08
N PHE A 153 7.33 -2.63 7.16
CA PHE A 153 7.87 -2.87 8.50
C PHE A 153 7.21 -4.07 9.18
N ASP A 154 7.90 -4.65 10.17
CA ASP A 154 7.44 -5.82 10.92
C ASP A 154 6.81 -5.43 12.27
N MET A 155 5.65 -6.03 12.60
CA MET A 155 4.84 -5.73 13.80
C MET A 155 4.83 -6.84 14.86
#